data_AF-A0A1X7U3P1-F1
#
_entry.id   AF-A0A1X7U3P1-F1
#
_cell.length_a   1.000
_cell.length_b   1.000
_cell.length_c   1.000
_cell.angle_alpha   90.00
_cell.angle_beta   90.00
_cell.angle_gamma   90.00
#
_symmetry.space_group_name_H-M   'P 1'
#
loop_
_entity.id
_entity.type
_entity.pdbx_description
1 polymer ?
#
loop_
_entity_poly.entity_id
_entity_poly.type
_entity_poly.pdbx_seq_one_letter_code
_entity_poly.pdbx_strand_id
1 'polypeptide(L)'
;CGSGGWTRLAYLDMSDATQNCPSGFRPYQSGGVRACGKHGGGCVSVQFPSNGISYSQICGRVIGYQYGRVDALNNYYIDSHYVEGVSITRGSPRQHVWTLIAGRSELDTSSRSCPCNNGNSDIVPAFIGNNYFCESGTNASSPSTTLYTADPLWDGQGCGSLESPCCNVPGIPWFHRDYGSNTTTDYIELRVCASLSSEDSPVSYYEIY
;
A
#
# COMPACT_ATOMS: atom_id res chain seq x y z
N CYS A 1 -15.28 -4.26 8.59
CA CYS A 1 -14.26 -3.43 9.24
C CYS A 1 -14.91 -2.28 10.00
N GLY A 2 -14.37 -1.90 11.15
CA GLY A 2 -14.74 -0.65 11.84
C GLY A 2 -16.15 -0.58 12.45
N SER A 3 -16.90 -1.69 12.48
CA SER A 3 -18.13 -1.84 13.29
C SER A 3 -17.80 -2.52 14.63
N GLY A 4 -18.79 -2.87 15.47
CA GLY A 4 -18.54 -3.42 16.81
C GLY A 4 -17.49 -4.53 16.86
N GLY A 5 -16.63 -4.50 17.90
CA GLY A 5 -15.54 -5.47 18.10
C GLY A 5 -14.17 -5.07 17.53
N TRP A 6 -14.08 -3.97 16.79
CA TRP A 6 -12.82 -3.44 16.22
C TRP A 6 -12.26 -2.26 17.02
N THR A 7 -10.94 -2.22 17.21
CA THR A 7 -10.25 -1.08 17.86
C THR A 7 -9.28 -0.43 16.89
N ARG A 8 -9.46 0.86 16.60
CA ARG A 8 -8.55 1.56 15.67
C ARG A 8 -7.16 1.72 16.29
N LEU A 9 -6.15 1.17 15.63
CA LEU A 9 -4.75 1.27 16.03
C LEU A 9 -3.96 2.33 15.25
N ALA A 10 -4.36 2.60 14.01
CA ALA A 10 -3.69 3.57 13.15
C ALA A 10 -4.70 4.45 12.42
N TYR A 11 -4.36 5.74 12.27
CA TYR A 11 -5.15 6.70 11.51
C TYR A 11 -4.26 7.79 10.93
N LEU A 12 -4.47 8.11 9.66
CA LEU A 12 -3.96 9.29 8.98
C LEU A 12 -5.01 9.74 7.96
N ASP A 13 -5.26 11.04 7.92
CA ASP A 13 -6.05 11.69 6.89
C ASP A 13 -5.40 13.04 6.54
N MET A 14 -4.70 13.07 5.42
CA MET A 14 -3.98 14.26 4.96
C MET A 14 -4.90 15.31 4.31
N SER A 15 -6.20 15.02 4.15
CA SER A 15 -7.18 16.05 3.81
C SER A 15 -7.43 16.99 5.01
N ASP A 16 -7.23 16.49 6.23
CA ASP A 16 -7.19 17.31 7.43
C ASP A 16 -5.89 18.14 7.46
N ALA A 17 -6.05 19.46 7.33
CA ALA A 17 -4.96 20.43 7.36
C ALA A 17 -4.10 20.36 8.63
N THR A 18 -4.65 19.83 9.74
CA THR A 18 -3.98 19.76 11.04
C THR A 18 -3.09 18.52 11.18
N GLN A 19 -3.29 17.49 10.35
CA GLN A 19 -2.48 16.28 10.38
C GLN A 19 -1.16 16.48 9.63
N ASN A 20 -0.11 15.84 10.14
CA ASN A 20 1.23 15.88 9.58
C ASN A 20 1.72 14.47 9.26
N CYS A 21 2.70 14.37 8.37
CA CYS A 21 3.30 13.08 8.07
C CYS A 21 3.95 12.46 9.31
N PRO A 22 3.87 11.11 9.47
CA PRO A 22 4.56 10.42 10.54
C PRO A 22 6.07 10.71 10.51
N SER A 23 6.73 10.55 11.66
CA SER A 23 8.17 10.75 11.76
C SER A 23 8.93 9.93 10.71
N GLY A 24 9.87 10.58 10.01
CA GLY A 24 10.66 9.96 8.92
C GLY A 24 10.01 10.01 7.54
N PHE A 25 8.71 10.30 7.43
CA PHE A 25 8.04 10.46 6.14
C PHE A 25 8.19 11.89 5.61
N ARG A 26 8.35 12.03 4.29
CA ARG A 26 8.35 13.33 3.61
C ARG A 26 6.94 13.73 3.17
N PRO A 27 6.56 15.01 3.30
CA PRO A 27 5.31 15.50 2.74
C PRO A 27 5.41 15.66 1.23
N TYR A 28 4.35 15.27 0.54
CA TYR A 28 4.05 15.64 -0.84
C TYR A 28 2.89 16.62 -0.86
N GLN A 29 2.98 17.62 -1.72
CA GLN A 29 1.90 18.56 -1.96
C GLN A 29 1.88 18.99 -3.42
N SER A 30 0.86 18.56 -4.16
CA SER A 30 0.66 18.92 -5.57
C SER A 30 -0.80 18.74 -5.93
N GLY A 31 -1.34 19.54 -6.86
CA GLY A 31 -2.71 19.36 -7.36
C GLY A 31 -3.80 19.42 -6.28
N GLY A 32 -3.56 20.09 -5.15
CA GLY A 32 -4.48 20.11 -4.00
C GLY A 32 -4.42 18.87 -3.10
N VAL A 33 -3.61 17.86 -3.46
CA VAL A 33 -3.40 16.64 -2.68
C VAL A 33 -2.22 16.82 -1.73
N ARG A 34 -2.38 16.31 -0.50
CA ARG A 34 -1.30 16.11 0.48
C ARG A 34 -1.14 14.62 0.75
N ALA A 35 0.10 14.14 0.80
CA ALA A 35 0.41 12.75 1.06
C ALA A 35 1.78 12.59 1.73
N CYS A 36 2.09 11.41 2.23
CA CYS A 36 3.28 11.10 3.00
C CYS A 36 4.04 9.92 2.38
N GLY A 37 5.28 10.14 1.96
CA GLY A 37 6.10 9.09 1.36
C GLY A 37 7.53 9.07 1.89
N LYS A 38 8.44 8.43 1.17
CA LYS A 38 9.83 8.20 1.60
C LYS A 38 10.79 9.26 1.06
N HIS A 39 11.96 9.43 1.69
CA HIS A 39 12.97 10.40 1.23
C HIS A 39 13.90 9.90 0.10
N GLY A 40 14.20 8.62 0.03
CA GLY A 40 15.16 8.02 -0.90
C GLY A 40 14.74 6.61 -1.32
N GLY A 41 15.62 5.81 -1.91
CA GLY A 41 15.32 4.39 -2.18
C GLY A 41 15.19 3.57 -0.89
N GLY A 42 14.43 2.47 -0.94
CA GLY A 42 14.14 1.61 0.20
C GLY A 42 12.75 1.85 0.79
N CYS A 43 12.62 1.69 2.10
CA CYS A 43 11.36 1.85 2.82
C CYS A 43 11.48 2.86 3.96
N VAL A 44 10.42 3.63 4.18
CA VAL A 44 10.14 4.33 5.44
C VAL A 44 9.04 3.58 6.18
N SER A 45 9.09 3.52 7.52
CA SER A 45 8.06 2.82 8.29
C SER A 45 7.60 3.57 9.53
N VAL A 46 6.39 3.25 9.95
CA VAL A 46 5.80 3.65 11.23
C VAL A 46 5.21 2.42 11.90
N GLN A 47 5.47 2.28 13.20
CA GLN A 47 4.93 1.19 14.02
C GLN A 47 3.84 1.71 14.93
N PHE A 48 2.75 0.95 15.02
CA PHE A 48 1.59 1.21 15.85
C PHE A 48 1.54 0.12 16.93
N PRO A 49 1.85 0.46 18.20
CA PRO A 49 1.80 -0.51 19.27
C PRO A 49 0.35 -0.97 19.50
N SER A 50 0.14 -2.26 19.72
CA SER A 50 -1.15 -2.84 20.12
C SER A 50 -1.60 -2.37 21.50
N ASN A 51 -0.69 -1.81 22.31
CA ASN A 51 -0.92 -1.43 23.71
C ASN A 51 -1.50 -2.58 24.56
N GLY A 52 -1.06 -3.82 24.28
CA GLY A 52 -1.50 -5.02 24.99
C GLY A 52 -2.85 -5.57 24.53
N ILE A 53 -3.47 -4.99 23.50
CA ILE A 53 -4.67 -5.55 22.88
C ILE A 53 -4.29 -6.85 22.19
N SER A 54 -4.92 -7.94 22.63
CA SER A 54 -4.81 -9.24 21.97
C SER A 54 -5.77 -9.30 20.79
N TYR A 55 -5.27 -9.59 19.60
CA TYR A 55 -6.05 -9.64 18.36
C TYR A 55 -5.74 -10.88 17.54
N SER A 56 -6.74 -11.37 16.80
CA SER A 56 -6.59 -12.42 15.79
C SER A 56 -7.02 -11.97 14.39
N GLN A 57 -7.45 -10.72 14.24
CA GLN A 57 -7.84 -10.16 12.96
C GLN A 57 -7.29 -8.75 12.81
N ILE A 58 -6.95 -8.38 11.59
CA ILE A 58 -6.56 -7.02 11.23
C ILE A 58 -7.37 -6.63 10.01
N CYS A 59 -7.88 -5.42 9.97
CA CYS A 59 -8.52 -4.93 8.77
C CYS A 59 -8.39 -3.41 8.64
N GLY A 60 -8.50 -2.90 7.44
CA GLY A 60 -8.23 -1.48 7.21
C GLY A 60 -8.29 -1.10 5.74
N ARG A 61 -8.01 0.16 5.48
CA ARG A 61 -7.84 0.68 4.11
C ARG A 61 -6.71 1.68 4.09
N VAL A 62 -6.02 1.75 2.95
CA VAL A 62 -4.93 2.69 2.70
C VAL A 62 -5.16 3.28 1.32
N ILE A 63 -5.15 4.61 1.22
CA ILE A 63 -5.19 5.33 -0.06
C ILE A 63 -3.86 6.03 -0.23
N GLY A 64 -3.29 5.89 -1.42
CA GLY A 64 -2.06 6.57 -1.80
C GLY A 64 -2.13 7.15 -3.19
N TYR A 65 -0.98 7.56 -3.70
CA TYR A 65 -0.83 8.08 -5.04
C TYR A 65 0.46 7.56 -5.64
N GLN A 66 0.49 7.41 -6.96
CA GLN A 66 1.73 7.07 -7.65
C GLN A 66 2.63 8.31 -7.76
N TYR A 67 3.91 8.15 -7.44
CA TYR A 67 4.93 9.14 -7.76
C TYR A 67 6.01 8.50 -8.64
N GLY A 68 6.22 9.08 -9.82
CA GLY A 68 7.22 8.57 -10.76
C GLY A 68 6.83 7.24 -11.39
N ARG A 69 7.85 6.44 -11.70
CA ARG A 69 7.76 5.24 -12.53
C ARG A 69 7.92 3.99 -11.69
N VAL A 70 6.92 3.69 -10.86
CA VAL A 70 6.99 2.54 -9.98
C VAL A 70 7.05 1.22 -10.76
N ASP A 71 7.60 0.19 -10.13
CA ASP A 71 7.91 -1.11 -10.73
C ASP A 71 7.17 -2.28 -10.05
N ALA A 72 6.01 -2.03 -9.41
CA ALA A 72 5.16 -3.04 -8.76
C ALA A 72 5.87 -3.90 -7.70
N LEU A 73 6.27 -5.13 -8.05
CA LEU A 73 6.95 -6.06 -7.14
C LEU A 73 8.47 -6.06 -7.40
N ASN A 74 9.24 -6.22 -6.34
CA ASN A 74 10.69 -6.24 -6.35
C ASN A 74 11.22 -7.38 -5.44
N ASN A 75 12.50 -7.33 -5.07
CA ASN A 75 13.24 -8.28 -4.23
C ASN A 75 12.36 -9.10 -3.25
N TYR A 76 12.35 -10.43 -3.41
CA TYR A 76 11.38 -11.35 -2.79
C TYR A 76 11.59 -11.65 -1.29
N TYR A 77 11.99 -10.67 -0.46
CA TYR A 77 12.15 -10.84 0.99
C TYR A 77 11.32 -9.82 1.77
N ILE A 78 10.59 -10.28 2.79
CA ILE A 78 9.68 -9.43 3.58
C ILE A 78 10.37 -8.23 4.23
N ASP A 79 11.65 -8.36 4.60
CA ASP A 79 12.42 -7.27 5.21
C ASP A 79 12.98 -6.27 4.20
N SER A 80 12.99 -6.61 2.91
CA SER A 80 13.45 -5.75 1.83
C SER A 80 12.34 -4.79 1.33
N HIS A 81 12.65 -3.98 0.32
CA HIS A 81 11.68 -3.18 -0.44
C HIS A 81 10.99 -4.04 -1.50
N TYR A 82 10.38 -5.16 -1.09
CA TYR A 82 9.80 -6.16 -2.00
C TYR A 82 8.62 -5.66 -2.84
N VAL A 83 8.10 -4.48 -2.50
CA VAL A 83 6.97 -3.83 -3.17
C VAL A 83 7.33 -2.36 -3.37
N GLU A 84 6.92 -1.82 -4.51
CA GLU A 84 6.77 -0.39 -4.72
C GLU A 84 5.32 -0.04 -4.39
N GLY A 85 5.11 0.55 -3.22
CA GLY A 85 3.80 0.61 -2.59
C GLY A 85 3.87 0.53 -1.07
N VAL A 86 2.84 -0.05 -0.47
CA VAL A 86 2.69 -0.18 0.98
C VAL A 86 2.80 -1.64 1.42
N SER A 87 3.64 -1.90 2.41
CA SER A 87 3.73 -3.18 3.11
C SER A 87 3.17 -3.03 4.53
N ILE A 88 2.11 -3.78 4.85
CA ILE A 88 1.56 -3.88 6.20
C ILE A 88 2.03 -5.19 6.80
N THR A 89 2.70 -5.10 7.94
CA THR A 89 3.26 -6.25 8.65
C THR A 89 3.01 -6.18 10.15
N ARG A 90 3.30 -7.26 10.87
CA ARG A 90 3.23 -7.29 12.33
C ARG A 90 4.42 -8.01 12.95
N GLY A 91 4.76 -7.59 14.17
CA GLY A 91 5.69 -8.29 15.06
C GLY A 91 7.15 -8.30 14.58
N SER A 92 8.00 -8.93 15.41
CA SER A 92 9.42 -9.14 15.15
C SER A 92 9.79 -10.58 15.56
N PRO A 93 10.17 -11.48 14.62
CA PRO A 93 10.42 -11.22 13.20
C PRO A 93 9.17 -10.79 12.45
N ARG A 94 9.38 -10.04 11.36
CA ARG A 94 8.31 -9.44 10.57
C ARG A 94 7.40 -10.51 9.97
N GLN A 95 6.10 -10.37 10.15
CA GLN A 95 5.07 -11.25 9.57
C GLN A 95 4.15 -10.46 8.64
N HIS A 96 3.79 -11.06 7.51
CA HIS A 96 2.95 -10.40 6.51
C HIS A 96 1.49 -10.25 6.97
N VAL A 97 0.91 -9.07 6.73
CA VAL A 97 -0.53 -8.80 6.92
C VAL A 97 -1.18 -8.55 5.56
N TRP A 98 -0.74 -7.51 4.85
CA TRP A 98 -1.27 -7.11 3.55
C TRP A 98 -0.23 -6.36 2.73
N THR A 99 -0.31 -6.43 1.40
CA THR A 99 0.52 -5.63 0.48
C THR A 99 -0.39 -4.77 -0.39
N LEU A 100 -0.10 -3.48 -0.54
CA LEU A 100 -0.73 -2.62 -1.53
C LEU A 100 0.33 -2.24 -2.57
N ILE A 101 0.18 -2.76 -3.78
CA ILE A 101 1.19 -2.69 -4.84
C ILE A 101 0.83 -1.54 -5.79
N ALA A 102 1.78 -0.66 -6.11
CA ALA A 102 1.62 0.36 -7.12
C ALA A 102 2.19 -0.14 -8.45
N GLY A 103 1.32 -0.39 -9.43
CA GLY A 103 1.70 -0.74 -10.79
C GLY A 103 2.24 0.48 -11.54
N ARG A 104 3.14 0.24 -12.50
CA ARG A 104 3.72 1.34 -13.30
C ARG A 104 2.64 2.17 -14.03
N SER A 105 1.72 1.47 -14.67
CA SER A 105 0.67 2.04 -15.50
C SER A 105 -0.41 1.01 -15.80
N GLU A 106 -1.64 1.49 -15.95
CA GLU A 106 -2.82 0.72 -16.38
C GLU A 106 -2.65 0.05 -17.75
N LEU A 107 -1.67 0.49 -18.54
CA LEU A 107 -1.36 -0.01 -19.90
C LEU A 107 -0.19 -1.00 -19.94
N ASP A 108 0.46 -1.29 -18.82
CA ASP A 108 1.65 -2.16 -18.77
C ASP A 108 1.27 -3.64 -18.55
N THR A 109 1.95 -4.55 -19.27
CA THR A 109 1.83 -6.02 -19.14
C THR A 109 3.11 -6.69 -18.62
N SER A 110 4.18 -5.93 -18.43
CA SER A 110 5.46 -6.43 -17.93
C SER A 110 5.42 -6.70 -16.43
N SER A 111 6.51 -7.25 -15.88
CA SER A 111 6.69 -7.48 -14.43
C SER A 111 6.64 -6.20 -13.57
N ARG A 112 6.49 -5.03 -14.18
CA ARG A 112 6.37 -3.72 -13.51
C ARG A 112 4.93 -3.26 -13.38
N SER A 113 4.01 -3.99 -14.01
CA SER A 113 2.59 -3.74 -13.87
C SER A 113 2.01 -4.56 -12.72
N CYS A 114 0.75 -4.30 -12.39
CA CYS A 114 0.09 -5.07 -11.36
C CYS A 114 0.02 -6.56 -11.72
N PRO A 115 0.26 -7.48 -10.77
CA PRO A 115 0.18 -8.92 -11.03
C PRO A 115 -1.19 -9.39 -11.51
N CYS A 116 -2.25 -8.63 -11.19
CA CYS A 116 -3.62 -8.88 -11.65
C CYS A 116 -3.92 -8.26 -13.03
N ASN A 117 -2.98 -7.56 -13.67
CA ASN A 117 -3.21 -7.02 -15.01
C ASN A 117 -3.43 -8.14 -16.01
N ASN A 118 -4.39 -7.93 -16.92
CA ASN A 118 -4.63 -8.83 -18.01
C ASN A 118 -3.37 -8.94 -18.90
N GLY A 119 -2.89 -10.17 -19.10
CA GLY A 119 -1.67 -10.43 -19.85
C GLY A 119 -0.37 -10.32 -19.05
N ASN A 120 -0.42 -9.95 -17.76
CA ASN A 120 0.71 -10.11 -16.87
C ASN A 120 0.73 -11.55 -16.31
N SER A 121 1.90 -12.17 -16.24
CA SER A 121 2.12 -13.51 -15.71
C SER A 121 3.10 -13.53 -14.53
N ASP A 122 3.39 -12.37 -13.94
CA ASP A 122 4.33 -12.25 -12.85
C ASP A 122 3.82 -12.94 -11.58
N ILE A 123 4.75 -13.50 -10.80
CA ILE A 123 4.40 -14.36 -9.67
C ILE A 123 4.52 -13.56 -8.38
N VAL A 124 3.40 -13.44 -7.67
CA VAL A 124 3.36 -12.83 -6.35
C VAL A 124 4.16 -13.70 -5.35
N PRO A 125 5.08 -13.12 -4.55
CA PRO A 125 5.82 -13.87 -3.55
C PRO A 125 4.91 -14.69 -2.63
N ALA A 126 5.30 -15.93 -2.33
CA ALA A 126 4.46 -16.88 -1.61
C ALA A 126 3.98 -16.38 -0.22
N PHE A 127 4.77 -15.51 0.45
CA PHE A 127 4.39 -14.95 1.75
C PHE A 127 3.25 -13.92 1.66
N ILE A 128 3.03 -13.31 0.49
CA ILE A 128 1.89 -12.40 0.24
C ILE A 128 0.65 -13.25 -0.07
N GLY A 129 0.80 -14.24 -0.96
CA GLY A 129 -0.32 -15.04 -1.46
C GLY A 129 -1.40 -14.15 -2.07
N ASN A 130 -2.64 -14.29 -1.60
CA ASN A 130 -3.79 -13.51 -2.07
C ASN A 130 -4.07 -12.25 -1.22
N ASN A 131 -3.18 -11.90 -0.28
CA ASN A 131 -3.39 -10.80 0.65
C ASN A 131 -2.77 -9.51 0.11
N TYR A 132 -3.23 -9.09 -1.07
CA TYR A 132 -2.78 -7.86 -1.69
C TYR A 132 -3.89 -7.16 -2.47
N PHE A 133 -3.71 -5.85 -2.63
CA PHE A 133 -4.35 -5.06 -3.67
C PHE A 133 -3.28 -4.50 -4.60
N CYS A 134 -3.65 -4.20 -5.83
CA CYS A 134 -2.76 -3.54 -6.77
C CYS A 134 -3.54 -2.53 -7.61
N GLU A 135 -2.92 -1.42 -7.94
CA GLU A 135 -3.50 -0.39 -8.82
C GLU A 135 -2.37 0.45 -9.41
N SER A 136 -2.59 1.11 -10.55
CA SER A 136 -1.66 2.10 -11.11
C SER A 136 -2.35 3.45 -11.18
N GLY A 137 -1.67 4.54 -10.83
CA GLY A 137 -2.28 5.86 -10.80
C GLY A 137 -2.19 6.61 -12.14
N THR A 138 -1.92 5.90 -13.24
CA THR A 138 -1.70 6.52 -14.55
C THR A 138 -1.83 5.56 -15.73
N ASN A 139 -2.43 6.06 -16.80
CA ASN A 139 -2.44 5.42 -18.12
C ASN A 139 -1.25 5.82 -19.02
N ALA A 140 -0.25 6.54 -18.49
CA ALA A 140 0.92 6.93 -19.26
C ALA A 140 1.87 5.74 -19.47
N SER A 141 2.18 5.39 -20.73
CA SER A 141 3.13 4.32 -21.07
C SER A 141 4.56 4.58 -20.55
N SER A 142 4.90 5.84 -20.30
CA SER A 142 6.16 6.25 -19.69
C SER A 142 5.90 7.33 -18.63
N PRO A 143 5.57 6.93 -17.39
CA PRO A 143 5.32 7.88 -16.32
C PRO A 143 6.52 8.81 -16.07
N SER A 144 6.25 10.11 -16.02
CA SER A 144 7.17 11.14 -15.56
C SER A 144 7.32 11.14 -14.03
N THR A 145 8.40 11.74 -13.52
CA THR A 145 8.67 11.95 -12.08
C THR A 145 7.79 13.07 -11.51
N THR A 146 6.50 12.81 -11.40
CA THR A 146 5.49 13.68 -10.80
C THR A 146 4.58 12.88 -9.86
N LEU A 147 3.82 13.58 -9.02
CA LEU A 147 2.73 13.00 -8.25
C LEU A 147 1.47 12.95 -9.14
N TYR A 148 0.97 11.75 -9.42
CA TYR A 148 -0.28 11.56 -10.15
C TYR A 148 -1.45 11.65 -9.17
N THR A 149 -2.22 12.73 -9.24
CA THR A 149 -3.29 13.03 -8.27
C THR A 149 -4.70 12.79 -8.80
N ALA A 150 -4.82 12.46 -10.09
CA ALA A 150 -6.12 12.26 -10.73
C ALA A 150 -6.72 10.88 -10.43
N ASP A 151 -5.87 9.93 -10.04
CA ASP A 151 -6.23 8.53 -9.84
C ASP A 151 -5.54 8.01 -8.56
N PRO A 152 -6.25 8.06 -7.40
CA PRO A 152 -5.72 7.60 -6.12
C PRO A 152 -5.56 6.08 -6.11
N LEU A 153 -4.40 5.60 -5.67
CA LEU A 153 -4.13 4.17 -5.59
C LEU A 153 -4.95 3.47 -4.50
N TRP A 154 -5.38 2.26 -4.85
CA TRP A 154 -5.98 1.24 -3.97
C TRP A 154 -7.36 1.63 -3.43
N ASP A 155 -8.04 2.53 -4.14
CA ASP A 155 -9.41 2.90 -3.83
C ASP A 155 -10.45 2.01 -4.53
N GLY A 156 -10.01 1.16 -5.46
CA GLY A 156 -10.87 0.26 -6.24
C GLY A 156 -11.65 0.97 -7.34
N GLN A 157 -11.24 2.18 -7.71
CA GLN A 157 -11.79 2.99 -8.79
C GLN A 157 -10.67 3.30 -9.79
N GLY A 158 -10.99 4.02 -10.87
CA GLY A 158 -9.97 4.41 -11.85
C GLY A 158 -9.43 3.30 -12.75
N CYS A 159 -9.49 2.03 -12.36
CA CYS A 159 -8.92 0.92 -13.12
C CYS A 159 -9.50 0.73 -14.53
N GLY A 160 -8.80 1.25 -15.53
CA GLY A 160 -9.09 1.00 -16.94
C GLY A 160 -8.27 -0.15 -17.53
N SER A 161 -8.50 -0.38 -18.83
CA SER A 161 -7.59 -1.11 -19.71
C SER A 161 -7.16 -2.51 -19.19
N LEU A 162 -5.89 -2.68 -18.84
CA LEU A 162 -5.35 -3.99 -18.46
C LEU A 162 -5.49 -4.25 -16.95
N GLU A 163 -5.62 -3.21 -16.13
CA GLU A 163 -5.74 -3.35 -14.68
C GLU A 163 -7.17 -3.47 -14.17
N SER A 164 -8.17 -3.49 -15.06
CA SER A 164 -9.56 -3.72 -14.67
C SER A 164 -9.78 -4.94 -13.75
N PRO A 165 -9.04 -6.07 -13.85
CA PRO A 165 -9.22 -7.16 -12.89
C PRO A 165 -8.76 -6.80 -11.47
N CYS A 166 -7.85 -5.84 -11.32
CA CYS A 166 -7.30 -5.41 -10.03
C CYS A 166 -8.31 -4.64 -9.17
N CYS A 167 -9.18 -3.83 -9.78
CA CYS A 167 -10.28 -3.19 -9.06
C CYS A 167 -11.48 -4.12 -8.81
N ASN A 168 -11.57 -5.26 -9.50
CA ASN A 168 -12.67 -6.22 -9.35
C ASN A 168 -12.38 -7.31 -8.30
N VAL A 169 -11.45 -7.04 -7.37
CA VAL A 169 -11.12 -7.97 -6.29
C VAL A 169 -12.06 -7.79 -5.08
N PRO A 170 -12.47 -8.87 -4.40
CA PRO A 170 -13.29 -8.75 -3.21
C PRO A 170 -12.61 -7.93 -2.11
N GLY A 171 -13.38 -7.01 -1.51
CA GLY A 171 -12.96 -6.29 -0.31
C GLY A 171 -12.35 -4.91 -0.56
N ILE A 172 -11.71 -4.64 -1.71
CA ILE A 172 -11.12 -3.32 -2.01
C ILE A 172 -12.17 -2.19 -1.83
N PRO A 173 -11.86 -1.08 -1.13
CA PRO A 173 -10.55 -0.68 -0.58
C PRO A 173 -10.20 -1.24 0.81
N TRP A 174 -11.03 -2.10 1.38
CA TRP A 174 -10.87 -2.67 2.71
C TRP A 174 -10.22 -4.06 2.68
N PHE A 175 -8.98 -4.15 3.17
CA PHE A 175 -8.37 -5.44 3.42
C PHE A 175 -8.85 -6.05 4.74
N HIS A 176 -8.86 -7.38 4.82
CA HIS A 176 -9.16 -8.13 6.05
C HIS A 176 -8.29 -9.38 6.12
N ARG A 177 -7.53 -9.48 7.21
CA ARG A 177 -6.66 -10.60 7.53
C ARG A 177 -7.19 -11.29 8.78
N ASP A 178 -7.57 -12.55 8.65
CA ASP A 178 -8.07 -13.39 9.75
C ASP A 178 -7.05 -14.50 10.06
N TYR A 179 -6.56 -14.52 11.30
CA TYR A 179 -5.64 -15.53 11.83
C TYR A 179 -6.36 -16.64 12.61
N GLY A 180 -7.69 -16.66 12.60
CA GLY A 180 -8.54 -17.64 13.28
C GLY A 180 -8.48 -17.49 14.80
N SER A 181 -8.13 -18.57 15.49
CA SER A 181 -7.96 -18.59 16.95
C SER A 181 -6.57 -18.13 17.42
N ASN A 182 -5.63 -17.92 16.50
CA ASN A 182 -4.28 -17.46 16.85
C ASN A 182 -4.32 -15.97 17.16
N THR A 183 -4.08 -15.64 18.43
CA THR A 183 -4.03 -14.26 18.89
C THR A 183 -2.58 -13.82 19.11
N THR A 184 -2.34 -12.51 18.97
CA THR A 184 -1.06 -11.89 19.26
C THR A 184 -1.27 -10.49 19.85
N THR A 185 -0.21 -9.92 20.42
CA THR A 185 -0.12 -8.51 20.86
C THR A 185 0.96 -7.76 20.09
N ASP A 186 1.39 -8.30 18.93
CA ASP A 186 2.38 -7.66 18.07
C ASP A 186 1.99 -6.22 17.70
N TYR A 187 2.98 -5.35 17.49
CA TYR A 187 2.72 -4.08 16.82
C TYR A 187 2.31 -4.33 15.36
N ILE A 188 1.58 -3.37 14.79
CA ILE A 188 1.36 -3.29 13.35
C ILE A 188 2.36 -2.29 12.78
N GLU A 189 2.99 -2.60 11.65
CA GLU A 189 3.88 -1.71 10.92
C GLU A 189 3.31 -1.42 9.54
N LEU A 190 3.28 -0.13 9.18
CA LEU A 190 3.05 0.32 7.80
C LEU A 190 4.37 0.83 7.24
N ARG A 191 4.75 0.30 6.07
CA ARG A 191 5.96 0.71 5.34
C ARG A 191 5.56 1.25 3.98
N VAL A 192 6.07 2.41 3.58
CA VAL A 192 6.03 2.90 2.20
C VAL A 192 7.39 2.60 1.57
N CYS A 193 7.40 1.86 0.48
CA CYS A 193 8.59 1.31 -0.15
C CYS A 193 8.65 1.66 -1.64
N ALA A 194 9.85 1.89 -2.17
CA ALA A 194 10.17 1.80 -3.59
C ALA A 194 11.68 1.65 -3.76
N SER A 195 12.13 1.07 -4.88
CA SER A 195 13.55 0.76 -5.05
C SER A 195 14.41 2.01 -5.30
N LEU A 196 13.91 2.98 -6.07
CA LEU A 196 14.64 4.20 -6.41
C LEU A 196 14.11 5.43 -5.66
N SER A 197 14.92 6.50 -5.59
CA SER A 197 14.51 7.77 -4.96
C SER A 197 13.50 8.57 -5.80
N SER A 198 13.45 8.32 -7.11
CA SER A 198 12.54 8.91 -8.08
C SER A 198 11.16 8.25 -8.15
N GLU A 199 10.96 7.18 -7.39
CA GLU A 199 9.74 6.39 -7.31
C GLU A 199 9.18 6.46 -5.89
N ASP A 200 7.88 6.51 -5.74
CA ASP A 200 7.23 6.46 -4.43
C ASP A 200 5.75 6.13 -4.57
N SER A 201 5.13 5.76 -3.46
CA SER A 201 3.69 5.59 -3.35
C SER A 201 3.17 6.28 -2.09
N PRO A 202 3.27 7.62 -2.02
CA PRO A 202 2.93 8.36 -0.81
C PRO A 202 1.47 8.15 -0.42
N VAL A 203 1.23 7.92 0.87
CA VAL A 203 -0.09 7.67 1.44
C VAL A 203 -0.75 8.96 1.89
N SER A 204 -2.00 9.19 1.49
CA SER A 204 -2.81 10.32 1.99
C SER A 204 -3.78 9.91 3.07
N TYR A 205 -4.14 8.63 3.11
CA TYR A 205 -5.11 8.12 4.07
C TYR A 205 -4.75 6.71 4.51
N TYR A 206 -4.89 6.42 5.80
CA TYR A 206 -5.05 5.06 6.26
C TYR A 206 -5.88 4.98 7.53
N GLU A 207 -6.60 3.89 7.68
CA GLU A 207 -7.15 3.47 8.96
C GLU A 207 -6.98 1.97 9.12
N ILE A 208 -6.51 1.54 10.29
CA ILE A 208 -6.23 0.13 10.59
C ILE A 208 -6.78 -0.21 11.97
N TYR A 209 -7.47 -1.35 12.03
CA TYR A 209 -8.15 -1.91 13.19
C TYR A 209 -7.71 -3.34 13.47
#